data_AF-A0A926H8C5-F1
#
_entry.id   AF-A0A926H8C5-F1
#
_cell.length_a   1.000
_cell.length_b   1.000
_cell.length_c   1.000
_cell.angle_alpha   90.00
_cell.angle_beta   90.00
_cell.angle_gamma   90.00
#
_symmetry.space_group_name_H-M   'P 1'
#
loop_
_entity.id
_entity.type
_entity.pdbx_description
1 polymer ?
#
loop_
_entity_poly.entity_id
_entity_poly.type
_entity_poly.pdbx_seq_one_letter_code
_entity_poly.pdbx_strand_id
1 'polypeptide(L)'
;MKSRVIFASLVLGLGLVANQATAATTIIDDSPAAKKTVNALLATGTQKQLASYMERNFSRFAKKSDWKGFFGVVSQYSENPAGVLSFTADEQNKFNQSAAIVDQKLARENSAEATVWKEQATGVVRMINFIWNVQANQSQLADNE
;
A
#
# COMPACT_ATOMS: atom_id res chain seq x y z
N MET A 1 -35.79 0.82 -36.60
CA MET A 1 -34.33 1.09 -36.55
C MET A 1 -33.77 0.48 -35.27
N LYS A 2 -32.82 -0.46 -35.35
CA LYS A 2 -32.16 -1.07 -34.17
C LYS A 2 -30.92 -0.24 -33.83
N SER A 3 -30.96 0.50 -32.74
CA SER A 3 -29.83 1.30 -32.27
C SER A 3 -28.81 0.38 -31.59
N ARG A 4 -27.58 0.35 -32.10
CA ARG A 4 -26.45 -0.36 -31.49
C ARG A 4 -25.66 0.65 -30.66
N VAL A 5 -25.60 0.43 -29.35
CA VAL A 5 -24.75 1.21 -28.44
C VAL A 5 -23.34 0.61 -28.49
N ILE A 6 -22.37 1.40 -28.94
CA ILE A 6 -20.95 1.05 -28.94
C ILE A 6 -20.36 1.62 -27.64
N PHE A 7 -19.93 0.74 -26.74
CA PHE A 7 -19.15 1.13 -25.56
C PHE A 7 -17.71 1.40 -25.99
N ALA A 8 -17.31 2.66 -26.01
CA ALA A 8 -15.92 3.05 -26.21
C ALA A 8 -15.11 2.70 -24.95
N SER A 9 -14.31 1.65 -25.03
CA SER A 9 -13.27 1.35 -24.04
C SER A 9 -12.14 2.37 -24.18
N LEU A 10 -12.05 3.28 -23.21
CA LEU A 10 -10.90 4.19 -23.04
C LEU A 10 -9.68 3.36 -22.60
N VAL A 11 -8.84 2.97 -23.55
CA VAL A 11 -7.50 2.44 -23.25
C VAL A 11 -6.59 3.65 -23.02
N LEU A 12 -6.39 4.00 -21.75
CA LEU A 12 -5.35 4.95 -21.35
C LEU A 12 -3.98 4.29 -21.57
N GLY A 13 -3.44 4.45 -22.78
CA GLY A 13 -2.05 4.19 -23.07
C GLY A 13 -1.18 5.22 -22.36
N LEU A 14 -0.74 4.93 -21.13
CA LEU A 14 0.36 5.66 -20.50
C LEU A 14 1.66 5.25 -21.20
N GLY A 15 2.00 5.96 -22.28
CA GLY A 15 3.36 6.04 -22.78
C GLY A 15 4.19 6.84 -21.78
N LEU A 16 4.86 6.15 -20.86
CA LEU A 16 5.88 6.76 -20.00
C LEU A 16 7.20 6.80 -20.77
N VAL A 17 7.45 7.94 -21.42
CA VAL A 17 8.80 8.41 -21.69
C VAL A 17 9.50 8.61 -20.35
N ALA A 18 10.46 7.74 -20.05
CA ALA A 18 11.29 7.85 -18.86
C ALA A 18 12.27 9.03 -19.01
N ASN A 19 11.84 10.23 -18.60
CA ASN A 19 12.78 11.28 -18.29
C ASN A 19 13.49 10.92 -16.98
N GLN A 20 14.81 10.86 -17.09
CA GLN A 20 15.76 10.63 -16.02
C GLN A 20 15.46 11.54 -14.83
N ALA A 21 15.24 10.95 -13.66
CA ALA A 21 15.31 11.64 -12.38
C ALA A 21 16.36 10.93 -11.51
N THR A 22 17.56 11.48 -11.54
CA THR A 22 18.62 11.19 -10.57
C THR A 22 18.20 11.80 -9.22
N ALA A 23 18.08 10.96 -8.18
CA ALA A 23 18.73 11.11 -6.87
C ALA A 23 17.99 10.36 -5.76
N ALA A 24 18.59 9.25 -5.32
CA ALA A 24 18.65 8.88 -3.91
C ALA A 24 20.03 8.24 -3.72
N THR A 25 21.04 9.05 -3.41
CA THR A 25 22.36 8.56 -3.02
C THR A 25 22.23 7.97 -1.62
N THR A 26 21.93 6.68 -1.54
CA THR A 26 22.13 5.92 -0.31
C THR A 26 23.64 5.76 -0.14
N ILE A 27 24.20 6.39 0.90
CA ILE A 27 25.55 6.10 1.36
C ILE A 27 25.55 4.62 1.76
N ILE A 28 26.30 3.79 1.03
CA ILE A 28 26.53 2.39 1.42
C ILE A 28 27.61 2.44 2.51
N ASP A 29 27.16 2.42 3.77
CA ASP A 29 28.02 2.12 4.93
C ASP A 29 28.17 0.60 4.99
N ASP A 30 29.37 0.12 4.65
CA ASP A 30 29.72 -1.30 4.50
C ASP A 30 30.08 -1.96 5.86
N SER A 31 29.42 -1.52 6.94
CA SER A 31 29.62 -2.04 8.28
C SER A 31 28.80 -3.33 8.49
N PRO A 32 29.32 -4.40 9.16
CA PRO A 32 28.64 -5.70 9.30
C PRO A 32 27.29 -5.69 10.03
N ALA A 33 26.86 -4.54 10.54
CA ALA A 33 25.54 -4.30 11.11
C ALA A 33 24.42 -4.11 10.05
N ALA A 34 24.75 -4.07 8.75
CA ALA A 34 23.85 -3.82 7.63
C ALA A 34 22.86 -4.97 7.28
N LYS A 35 22.63 -5.93 8.18
CA LYS A 35 21.54 -6.92 8.03
C LYS A 35 20.20 -6.45 8.63
N LYS A 36 20.03 -5.16 8.84
CA LYS A 36 18.70 -4.60 9.04
C LYS A 36 18.22 -4.19 7.65
N THR A 37 17.42 -5.05 7.02
CA THR A 37 16.59 -4.67 5.88
C THR A 37 15.90 -3.40 6.32
N VAL A 38 16.38 -2.25 5.83
CA VAL A 38 15.76 -0.98 6.15
C VAL A 38 14.36 -1.14 5.61
N ASN A 39 13.41 -1.24 6.53
CA ASN A 39 11.99 -1.13 6.30
C ASN A 39 11.77 0.25 5.67
N ALA A 40 12.11 0.39 4.40
CA ALA A 40 11.61 1.45 3.56
C ALA A 40 10.12 1.20 3.53
N LEU A 41 9.42 1.72 4.54
CA LEU A 41 7.99 1.97 4.55
C LEU A 41 7.61 2.38 3.14
N LEU A 42 6.55 1.79 2.56
CA LEU A 42 6.16 1.98 1.17
C LEU A 42 6.11 3.48 0.82
N ALA A 43 7.25 4.04 0.42
CA ALA A 43 7.36 5.40 -0.03
C ALA A 43 6.65 5.48 -1.38
N THR A 44 6.31 6.67 -1.84
CA THR A 44 5.50 6.86 -3.05
C THR A 44 6.04 6.08 -4.27
N GLY A 45 7.36 5.84 -4.35
CA GLY A 45 7.98 4.97 -5.37
C GLY A 45 7.75 3.46 -5.14
N THR A 46 7.97 2.96 -3.93
CA THR A 46 7.82 1.54 -3.56
C THR A 46 6.36 1.09 -3.59
N GLN A 47 5.44 1.99 -3.28
CA GLN A 47 4.00 1.74 -3.40
C GLN A 47 3.58 1.48 -4.85
N LYS A 48 4.08 2.26 -5.81
CA LYS A 48 3.81 2.05 -7.24
C LYS A 48 4.36 0.70 -7.73
N GLN A 49 5.53 0.32 -7.22
CA GLN A 49 6.11 -1.00 -7.51
C GLN A 49 5.25 -2.15 -6.97
N LEU A 50 4.70 -2.02 -5.76
CA LEU A 50 3.74 -2.99 -5.22
C LEU A 50 2.48 -3.08 -6.10
N ALA A 51 1.95 -1.95 -6.56
CA ALA A 51 0.80 -1.94 -7.47
C ALA A 51 1.10 -2.68 -8.77
N SER A 52 2.24 -2.39 -9.41
CA SER A 52 2.67 -3.08 -10.62
C SER A 52 2.89 -4.58 -10.37
N TYR A 53 3.47 -4.97 -9.22
CA TYR A 53 3.61 -6.36 -8.85
C TYR A 53 2.24 -7.07 -8.75
N MET A 54 1.27 -6.43 -8.09
CA MET A 54 -0.07 -6.97 -7.91
C MET A 54 -0.86 -7.05 -9.22
N GLU A 55 -0.69 -6.09 -10.11
CA GLU A 55 -1.29 -6.12 -11.45
C GLU A 55 -0.72 -7.24 -12.33
N ARG A 56 0.60 -7.48 -12.27
CA ARG A 56 1.26 -8.54 -13.05
C ARG A 56 0.92 -9.93 -12.53
N ASN A 57 1.07 -10.16 -11.23
CA ASN A 57 0.97 -11.51 -10.64
C ASN A 57 -0.45 -11.87 -10.19
N PHE A 58 -1.27 -10.88 -9.84
CA PHE A 58 -2.64 -11.10 -9.36
C PHE A 58 -3.65 -10.19 -10.06
N SER A 59 -3.56 -10.07 -11.39
CA SER A 59 -4.39 -9.18 -12.22
C SER A 59 -5.91 -9.22 -11.93
N ARG A 60 -6.47 -10.40 -11.63
CA ARG A 60 -7.89 -10.54 -11.23
C ARG A 60 -8.16 -9.98 -9.83
N PHE A 61 -7.23 -10.19 -8.90
CA PHE A 61 -7.34 -9.68 -7.54
C PHE A 61 -7.11 -8.16 -7.49
N ALA A 62 -6.19 -7.63 -8.30
CA ALA A 62 -5.93 -6.18 -8.42
C ALA A 62 -7.16 -5.36 -8.88
N LYS A 63 -8.21 -6.01 -9.39
CA LYS A 63 -9.48 -5.36 -9.75
C LYS A 63 -10.53 -5.38 -8.62
N LYS A 64 -10.31 -6.19 -7.58
CA LYS A 64 -11.26 -6.38 -6.47
C LYS A 64 -11.25 -5.21 -5.48
N SER A 65 -12.37 -5.08 -4.77
CA SER A 65 -12.54 -4.09 -3.70
C SER A 65 -11.49 -4.21 -2.60
N ASP A 66 -11.11 -5.43 -2.22
CA ASP A 66 -10.15 -5.66 -1.13
C ASP A 66 -8.78 -5.05 -1.46
N TRP A 67 -8.31 -5.26 -2.70
CA TRP A 67 -7.08 -4.62 -3.17
C TRP A 67 -7.20 -3.10 -3.20
N LYS A 68 -8.29 -2.56 -3.77
CA LYS A 68 -8.51 -1.11 -3.87
C LYS A 68 -8.61 -0.45 -2.50
N GLY A 69 -9.28 -1.11 -1.55
CA GLY A 69 -9.43 -0.64 -0.17
C GLY A 69 -8.09 -0.59 0.54
N PHE A 70 -7.33 -1.70 0.51
CA PHE A 70 -5.98 -1.74 1.05
C PHE A 70 -5.08 -0.66 0.42
N PHE A 71 -5.01 -0.64 -0.91
CA PHE A 71 -4.10 0.24 -1.63
C PHE A 71 -4.47 1.70 -1.46
N GLY A 72 -5.77 2.05 -1.37
CA GLY A 72 -6.22 3.42 -1.14
C GLY A 72 -5.70 3.99 0.19
N VAL A 73 -5.80 3.24 1.28
CA VAL A 73 -5.29 3.68 2.59
C VAL A 73 -3.76 3.78 2.59
N VAL A 74 -3.09 2.79 1.98
CA VAL A 74 -1.62 2.82 1.85
C VAL A 74 -1.16 4.01 1.00
N SER A 75 -1.91 4.37 -0.04
CA SER A 75 -1.67 5.58 -0.86
C SER A 75 -1.77 6.84 -0.02
N GLN A 76 -2.89 6.97 0.71
CA GLN A 76 -3.13 8.12 1.57
C GLN A 76 -2.02 8.25 2.63
N TYR A 77 -1.62 7.15 3.25
CA TYR A 77 -0.53 7.12 4.22
C TYR A 77 0.82 7.55 3.63
N SER A 78 1.12 7.08 2.41
CA SER A 78 2.35 7.41 1.67
C SER A 78 2.41 8.88 1.26
N GLU A 79 1.28 9.48 0.89
CA GLU A 79 1.18 10.89 0.49
C GLU A 79 1.11 11.84 1.69
N ASN A 80 0.29 11.49 2.69
CA ASN A 80 0.10 12.26 3.91
C ASN A 80 -0.15 11.30 5.09
N PRO A 81 0.89 10.96 5.88
CA PRO A 81 0.76 10.04 7.00
C PRO A 81 -0.30 10.44 8.02
N ALA A 82 -0.50 11.74 8.28
CA ALA A 82 -1.52 12.22 9.21
C ALA A 82 -2.95 12.07 8.65
N GLY A 83 -3.09 11.93 7.33
CA GLY A 83 -4.38 11.75 6.66
C GLY A 83 -5.10 10.46 7.05
N VAL A 84 -4.40 9.47 7.62
CA VAL A 84 -5.06 8.26 8.13
C VAL A 84 -5.86 8.51 9.41
N LEU A 85 -5.59 9.59 10.15
CA LEU A 85 -6.29 9.94 11.40
C LEU A 85 -7.75 10.35 11.18
N SER A 86 -8.13 10.69 9.94
CA SER A 86 -9.51 11.04 9.60
C SER A 86 -10.42 9.82 9.40
N PHE A 87 -9.87 8.61 9.49
CA PHE A 87 -10.60 7.37 9.21
C PHE A 87 -11.45 6.98 10.41
N THR A 88 -12.73 6.72 10.15
CA THR A 88 -13.67 6.17 11.14
C THR A 88 -13.28 4.74 11.55
N ALA A 89 -13.73 4.28 12.72
CA ALA A 89 -13.48 2.91 13.18
C ALA A 89 -13.93 1.84 12.16
N ASP A 90 -15.02 2.08 11.44
CA ASP A 90 -15.50 1.18 10.38
C ASP A 90 -14.55 1.14 9.17
N GLU A 91 -13.98 2.28 8.78
CA GLU A 91 -12.98 2.35 7.70
C GLU A 91 -11.66 1.69 8.11
N GLN A 92 -11.24 1.88 9.36
CA GLN A 92 -10.07 1.20 9.93
C GLN A 92 -10.27 -0.33 9.92
N ASN A 93 -11.46 -0.81 10.32
CA ASN A 93 -11.81 -2.23 10.29
C ASN A 93 -11.81 -2.79 8.86
N LYS A 94 -12.41 -2.08 7.89
CA LYS A 94 -12.40 -2.47 6.47
C LYS A 94 -10.99 -2.53 5.90
N PHE A 95 -10.12 -1.58 6.28
CA PHE A 95 -8.71 -1.62 5.91
C PHE A 95 -8.02 -2.86 6.47
N ASN A 96 -8.19 -3.17 7.75
CA ASN A 96 -7.58 -4.34 8.38
C ASN A 96 -8.07 -5.67 7.78
N GLN A 97 -9.36 -5.77 7.42
CA GLN A 97 -9.89 -6.92 6.68
C GLN A 97 -9.24 -7.04 5.29
N SER A 98 -9.15 -5.93 4.57
CA SER A 98 -8.50 -5.88 3.24
C SER A 98 -7.02 -6.26 3.32
N ALA A 99 -6.31 -5.78 4.34
CA ALA A 99 -4.92 -6.10 4.60
C ALA A 99 -4.71 -7.60 4.86
N ALA A 100 -5.59 -8.24 5.63
CA ALA A 100 -5.54 -9.68 5.86
C ALA A 100 -5.73 -10.48 4.56
N ILE A 101 -6.60 -10.02 3.65
CA ILE A 101 -6.80 -10.66 2.35
C ILE A 101 -5.57 -10.49 1.45
N VAL A 102 -4.95 -9.31 1.44
CA VAL A 102 -3.71 -9.04 0.70
C VAL A 102 -2.56 -9.89 1.23
N ASP A 103 -2.41 -10.00 2.55
CA ASP A 103 -1.42 -10.87 3.19
C ASP A 103 -1.60 -12.33 2.75
N GLN A 104 -2.82 -12.85 2.82
CA GLN A 104 -3.14 -14.20 2.35
C GLN A 104 -2.84 -14.39 0.86
N LYS A 105 -3.01 -13.36 0.03
CA LYS A 105 -2.69 -13.45 -1.40
C LYS A 105 -1.20 -13.52 -1.64
N LEU A 106 -0.43 -12.64 -1.01
CA LEU A 106 1.03 -12.63 -1.11
C LEU A 106 1.64 -13.91 -0.53
N ALA A 107 1.11 -14.42 0.58
CA ALA A 107 1.57 -15.66 1.20
C ALA A 107 1.34 -16.91 0.33
N ARG A 108 0.31 -16.92 -0.53
CA ARG A 108 0.00 -18.08 -1.38
C ARG A 108 0.93 -18.24 -2.59
N GLU A 109 1.55 -17.16 -3.04
CA GLU A 109 2.41 -17.14 -4.22
C GLU A 109 3.75 -17.85 -3.98
N ASN A 110 4.19 -17.93 -2.71
CA ASN A 110 5.41 -18.64 -2.29
C ASN A 110 6.69 -18.26 -3.07
N SER A 111 6.75 -17.05 -3.63
CA SER A 111 7.94 -16.52 -4.31
C SER A 111 8.72 -15.58 -3.39
N ALA A 112 10.04 -15.46 -3.61
CA ALA A 112 10.88 -14.55 -2.84
C ALA A 112 10.41 -13.09 -2.95
N GLU A 113 9.97 -12.68 -4.15
CA GLU A 113 9.41 -11.35 -4.39
C GLU A 113 8.09 -11.15 -3.62
N ALA A 114 7.21 -12.16 -3.59
CA ALA A 114 5.98 -12.11 -2.80
C ALA A 114 6.24 -11.97 -1.29
N THR A 115 7.25 -12.68 -0.77
CA THR A 115 7.65 -12.58 0.63
C THR A 115 8.11 -11.18 0.99
N VAL A 116 8.94 -10.54 0.15
CA VAL A 116 9.37 -9.16 0.35
C VAL A 116 8.16 -8.22 0.37
N TRP A 117 7.25 -8.35 -0.60
CA TRP A 117 6.04 -7.52 -0.64
C TRP A 117 5.12 -7.75 0.57
N LYS A 118 5.02 -8.98 1.04
CA LYS A 118 4.25 -9.33 2.24
C LYS A 118 4.81 -8.65 3.49
N GLU A 119 6.13 -8.71 3.67
CA GLU A 119 6.81 -8.08 4.81
C GLU A 119 6.63 -6.56 4.80
N GLN A 120 6.82 -5.93 3.63
CA GLN A 120 6.63 -4.49 3.46
C GLN A 120 5.17 -4.06 3.70
N ALA A 121 4.21 -4.76 3.10
CA ALA A 121 2.78 -4.49 3.29
C ALA A 121 2.39 -4.62 4.77
N THR A 122 2.85 -5.69 5.43
CA THR A 122 2.62 -5.92 6.86
C THR A 122 3.24 -4.83 7.73
N GLY A 123 4.45 -4.38 7.38
CA GLY A 123 5.13 -3.29 8.07
C GLY A 123 4.32 -1.99 8.02
N VAL A 124 3.77 -1.63 6.86
CA VAL A 124 2.93 -0.44 6.70
C VAL A 124 1.62 -0.56 7.46
N VAL A 125 0.95 -1.72 7.40
CA VAL A 125 -0.28 -1.97 8.17
C VAL A 125 -0.04 -1.78 9.66
N ARG A 126 1.08 -2.30 10.19
CA ARG A 126 1.45 -2.12 11.60
C ARG A 126 1.67 -0.65 11.96
N MET A 127 2.28 0.12 11.07
CA MET A 127 2.54 1.54 11.31
C MET A 127 1.24 2.36 11.31
N ILE A 128 0.34 2.10 10.36
CA ILE A 128 -0.98 2.75 10.31
C ILE A 128 -1.79 2.41 11.56
N ASN A 129 -1.84 1.13 11.94
CA ASN A 129 -2.54 0.71 13.17
C ASN A 129 -1.91 1.30 14.44
N PHE A 130 -0.59 1.48 14.48
CA PHE A 130 0.07 2.16 15.59
C PHE A 130 -0.39 3.61 15.72
N ILE A 131 -0.50 4.34 14.61
CA ILE A 131 -1.01 5.72 14.60
C ILE A 131 -2.44 5.79 15.17
N TRP A 132 -3.33 4.90 14.73
CA TRP A 132 -4.71 4.84 15.24
C TRP A 132 -4.78 4.48 16.72
N ASN A 133 -3.96 3.53 17.18
CA ASN A 133 -3.92 3.14 18.59
C ASN A 133 -3.43 4.28 19.48
N VAL A 134 -2.42 5.04 19.05
CA VAL A 134 -1.94 6.22 19.78
C VAL A 134 -3.02 7.29 19.87
N GLN A 135 -3.73 7.57 18.77
CA GLN A 135 -4.85 8.51 18.74
C GLN A 135 -5.97 8.09 19.72
N ALA A 136 -6.37 6.82 19.70
CA ALA A 136 -7.42 6.31 20.58
C ALA A 136 -7.05 6.46 22.07
N ASN A 137 -5.79 6.17 22.42
CA ASN A 137 -5.30 6.32 23.79
C ASN A 137 -5.27 7.80 24.25
N GLN A 138 -4.93 8.73 23.34
CA GLN A 138 -4.96 10.16 23.66
C GLN A 138 -6.39 10.67 23.87
N SER A 139 -7.34 10.25 23.03
CA SER A 139 -8.75 10.61 23.20
C SER A 139 -9.31 10.11 24.54
N GLN A 140 -8.95 8.89 24.95
CA GLN A 140 -9.36 8.34 26.25
C GLN A 140 -8.82 9.14 27.44
N LEU A 141 -7.62 9.69 27.36
CA LEU A 141 -7.06 10.51 28.44
C LEU A 141 -7.75 11.87 28.54
N ALA A 142 -8.10 12.49 27.42
CA ALA A 142 -8.77 13.79 27.37
C ALA A 142 -10.23 13.73 27.89
N ASP A 143 -10.93 12.61 27.70
CA ASP A 143 -12.30 12.43 28.20
C ASP A 143 -12.38 12.13 29.71
N ASN A 144 -11.23 11.91 30.38
CA ASN A 144 -11.14 11.58 31.81
C ASN A 144 -10.63 12.76 32.68
N GLU A 145 -10.45 13.96 32.11
CA GLU A 145 -10.15 15.22 32.82
C GLU A 145 -11.38 16.12 32.95
#